data_AF-A0A3N5FCF1-F1
#
_entry.id   AF-A0A3N5FCF1-F1
#
_cell.length_a   1.000
_cell.length_b   1.000
_cell.length_c   1.000
_cell.angle_alpha   90.00
_cell.angle_beta   90.00
_cell.angle_gamma   90.00
#
_symmetry.space_group_name_H-M   'P 1'
#
loop_
_entity.id
_entity.type
_entity.pdbx_description
1 polymer ?
#
loop_
_entity_poly.entity_id
_entity_poly.type
_entity_poly.pdbx_seq_one_letter_code
_entity_poly.pdbx_strand_id
1 'polypeptide(L)'
;MFDIGLSEMVVLAVVALVVLGPERLPKVAKQAGAWMGKLRRYVDDVKSDINRQMELSELRDLKSQLTDAAKDIQSSVGSTVSDVQSSFDDVNKALEGSADTAPKTDWDKIYATRRARERIKDRRIEREKELGIKRPKRPFHR
;
A
#
# COMPACT_ATOMS: atom_id res chain seq x y z
N MET A 1 6.47 15.43 -13.70
CA MET A 1 5.18 15.32 -12.98
C MET A 1 5.21 14.03 -12.18
N PHE A 2 5.96 14.04 -11.08
CA PHE A 2 5.92 13.00 -10.06
C PHE A 2 4.96 13.48 -8.99
N ASP A 3 3.66 13.47 -9.32
CA ASP A 3 2.64 13.63 -8.29
C ASP A 3 2.57 12.29 -7.54
N ILE A 4 3.57 12.06 -6.68
CA ILE A 4 3.49 11.02 -5.67
C ILE A 4 2.48 11.53 -4.65
N GLY A 5 1.21 11.37 -5.00
CA GLY A 5 0.09 11.70 -4.15
C GLY A 5 -0.06 10.66 -3.05
N LEU A 6 -0.99 10.95 -2.14
CA LEU A 6 -1.40 9.98 -1.12
C LEU A 6 -1.93 8.68 -1.75
N SER A 7 -2.55 8.76 -2.93
CA SER A 7 -3.06 7.62 -3.71
C SER A 7 -1.97 6.64 -4.10
N GLU A 8 -0.88 7.13 -4.71
CA GLU A 8 0.23 6.34 -5.21
C GLU A 8 0.99 5.68 -4.05
N MET A 9 1.13 6.40 -2.93
CA MET A 9 1.70 5.85 -1.69
C MET A 9 0.88 4.68 -1.13
N VAL A 10 -0.44 4.74 -1.19
CA VAL A 10 -1.31 3.64 -0.77
C VAL A 10 -1.14 2.44 -1.69
N VAL A 11 -1.09 2.64 -3.01
CA VAL A 11 -0.88 1.55 -3.97
C VAL A 11 0.47 0.86 -3.75
N LEU A 12 1.55 1.63 -3.60
CA LEU A 12 2.87 1.08 -3.29
C LEU A 12 2.88 0.33 -1.95
N ALA A 13 2.20 0.85 -0.93
CA ALA A 13 2.07 0.17 0.35
C ALA A 13 1.35 -1.18 0.18
N VAL A 14 0.26 -1.24 -0.59
CA VAL A 14 -0.46 -2.49 -0.86
C VAL A 14 0.43 -3.49 -1.60
N VAL A 15 1.13 -3.07 -2.66
CA VAL A 15 2.04 -3.96 -3.40
C VAL A 15 3.15 -4.49 -2.49
N ALA A 16 3.76 -3.62 -1.67
CA ALA A 16 4.79 -4.03 -0.72
C ALA A 16 4.24 -5.02 0.32
N LEU A 17 3.00 -4.86 0.78
CA LEU A 17 2.34 -5.80 1.70
C LEU A 17 2.09 -7.16 1.04
N VAL A 18 1.78 -7.21 -0.25
CA VAL A 18 1.54 -8.47 -0.97
C VAL A 18 2.84 -9.21 -1.25
N VAL A 19 3.86 -8.51 -1.75
CA VAL A 19 5.15 -9.12 -2.14
C VAL A 19 5.95 -9.56 -0.92
N LEU A 20 6.08 -8.67 0.07
CA LEU A 20 6.91 -8.93 1.24
C LEU A 20 6.10 -9.59 2.37
N GLY A 21 4.81 -9.29 2.45
CA GLY A 21 3.92 -9.72 3.54
C GLY A 21 3.78 -8.66 4.65
N PRO A 22 2.56 -8.49 5.23
CA PRO A 22 2.29 -7.50 6.27
C PRO A 22 3.13 -7.68 7.55
N GLU A 23 3.53 -8.92 7.85
CA GLU A 23 4.35 -9.22 9.02
C GLU A 23 5.85 -8.97 8.81
N ARG A 24 6.31 -8.93 7.56
CA ARG A 24 7.73 -8.84 7.22
C ARG A 24 8.15 -7.41 6.85
N LEU A 25 7.26 -6.63 6.23
CA LEU A 25 7.46 -5.21 5.93
C LEU A 25 7.96 -4.39 7.14
N PRO A 26 7.33 -4.45 8.34
CA PRO A 26 7.82 -3.72 9.50
C PRO A 26 9.16 -4.23 10.03
N LYS A 27 9.50 -5.52 9.83
CA LYS A 27 10.80 -6.08 10.22
C LYS A 27 11.91 -5.54 9.32
N VAL A 28 11.70 -5.51 8.00
CA VAL A 28 12.66 -4.97 7.03
C VAL A 28 12.85 -3.47 7.22
N ALA A 29 11.77 -2.71 7.39
CA ALA A 29 11.87 -1.27 7.67
C ALA A 29 12.68 -0.97 8.95
N LYS A 30 12.48 -1.75 10.02
CA LYS A 30 13.26 -1.63 11.26
C LYS A 30 14.74 -1.97 11.06
N GLN A 31 15.04 -3.01 10.30
CA GLN A 31 16.43 -3.41 10.00
C GLN A 31 17.14 -2.35 9.17
N ALA A 32 16.52 -1.90 8.08
CA ALA A 32 17.04 -0.83 7.23
C ALA A 32 17.21 0.48 8.01
N GLY A 33 16.22 0.86 8.84
CA GLY A 33 16.28 2.04 9.68
C GLY A 33 17.40 1.98 10.74
N ALA A 34 17.62 0.80 11.33
CA ALA A 34 18.71 0.62 12.29
C ALA A 34 20.09 0.75 11.63
N TRP A 35 20.26 0.25 10.39
CA TRP A 35 21.50 0.41 9.62
C TRP A 35 21.70 1.86 9.19
N MET A 36 20.66 2.51 8.67
CA MET A 36 20.71 3.92 8.28
C MET A 36 21.02 4.83 9.48
N GLY A 37 20.45 4.52 10.66
CA GLY A 37 20.73 5.26 11.89
C GLY A 37 22.18 5.14 12.35
N LYS A 38 22.79 3.96 12.20
CA LYS A 38 24.22 3.76 12.49
C LYS A 38 25.11 4.50 11.49
N LEU A 39 24.79 4.41 10.20
CA LEU A 39 25.54 5.10 9.15
C LEU A 39 25.48 6.62 9.35
N ARG A 40 24.30 7.17 9.66
CA ARG A 40 24.15 8.60 9.94
C ARG A 40 25.06 9.07 11.07
N ARG A 41 25.11 8.34 12.19
CA ARG A 41 26.03 8.66 13.30
C ARG A 41 27.49 8.63 12.86
N TYR A 42 27.89 7.61 12.10
CA TYR A 42 29.25 7.52 11.57
C TYR A 42 29.60 8.70 10.65
N VAL A 43 28.67 9.10 9.78
CA VAL A 43 28.84 10.29 8.92
C VAL A 43 28.93 11.57 9.76
N ASP A 44 28.12 11.71 10.81
CA ASP A 44 28.15 12.86 11.71
C ASP A 44 29.51 12.95 12.46
N ASP A 45 30.04 11.83 12.94
CA ASP A 45 31.34 11.75 13.60
C ASP A 45 32.48 12.13 12.64
N VAL A 46 32.52 11.51 11.44
CA VAL A 46 33.54 11.78 10.41
C VAL A 46 33.48 13.23 9.93
N LYS A 47 32.28 13.79 9.77
CA LYS A 47 32.09 15.20 9.42
C LYS A 47 32.67 16.12 10.50
N SER A 48 32.53 15.76 11.77
CA SER A 48 33.07 16.55 12.89
C SER A 48 34.60 16.55 12.92
N ASP A 49 35.23 15.42 12.58
CA ASP A 49 36.70 15.29 12.48
C ASP A 49 37.26 16.01 11.24
N ILE A 50 36.57 15.89 10.10
CA ILE A 50 36.92 16.53 8.83
C ILE A 50 36.85 18.07 8.94
N ASN A 51 35.79 18.60 9.55
CA ASN A 51 35.59 20.05 9.68
C ASN A 51 36.67 20.71 10.58
N ARG A 52 37.43 19.90 11.31
CA ARG A 52 38.52 20.34 12.19
C ARG A 52 39.89 20.37 11.50
N GLN A 53 40.04 19.74 10.33
CA GLN A 53 41.34 19.49 9.69
C GLN A 53 41.42 19.76 8.17
N MET A 54 40.31 19.91 7.42
CA MET A 54 40.34 20.00 5.95
C MET A 54 40.33 21.42 5.36
N GLU A 55 41.01 21.58 4.23
CA GLU A 55 41.04 22.78 3.38
C GLU A 55 39.77 22.85 2.50
N LEU A 56 39.27 24.05 2.19
CA LEU A 56 38.01 24.24 1.43
C LEU A 56 38.04 23.68 -0.01
N SER A 57 39.22 23.37 -0.54
CA SER A 57 39.46 22.78 -1.86
C SER A 57 38.99 21.32 -1.93
N GLU A 58 39.44 20.47 -1.00
CA GLU A 58 39.15 19.04 -0.98
C GLU A 58 37.66 18.73 -0.74
N LEU A 59 36.99 19.54 0.11
CA LEU A 59 35.55 19.45 0.33
C LEU A 59 34.73 19.76 -0.93
N ARG A 60 35.23 20.68 -1.76
CA ARG A 60 34.56 21.10 -3.00
C ARG A 60 34.66 20.01 -4.07
N ASP A 61 35.81 19.34 -4.14
CA ASP A 61 36.02 18.21 -5.06
C ASP A 61 35.21 16.99 -4.64
N LEU A 62 35.13 16.66 -3.34
CA LEU A 62 34.22 15.60 -2.84
C LEU A 62 32.76 15.92 -3.15
N LYS A 63 32.34 17.16 -2.91
CA LYS A 63 30.96 17.58 -3.19
C LYS A 63 30.64 17.48 -4.69
N SER A 64 31.58 17.83 -5.56
CA SER A 64 31.42 17.66 -7.01
C SER A 64 31.20 16.18 -7.35
N GLN A 65 32.10 15.30 -6.91
CA GLN A 65 32.00 13.86 -7.18
C GLN A 65 30.71 13.24 -6.65
N LEU A 66 30.29 13.62 -5.44
CA LEU A 66 29.01 13.19 -4.88
C LEU A 66 27.82 13.71 -5.69
N THR A 67 27.88 14.95 -6.17
CA THR A 67 26.83 15.55 -7.00
C THR A 67 26.73 14.85 -8.35
N ASP A 68 27.86 14.53 -8.97
CA ASP A 68 27.91 13.82 -10.26
C ASP A 68 27.38 12.39 -10.10
N ALA A 69 27.83 11.66 -9.08
CA ALA A 69 27.31 10.33 -8.76
C ALA A 69 25.80 10.34 -8.45
N ALA A 70 25.32 11.35 -7.72
CA ALA A 70 23.90 11.50 -7.45
C ALA A 70 23.10 11.77 -8.75
N LYS A 71 23.66 12.53 -9.69
CA LYS A 71 23.04 12.81 -10.99
C LYS A 71 22.97 11.57 -11.86
N ASP A 72 24.01 10.72 -11.85
CA ASP A 72 24.02 9.44 -12.56
C ASP A 72 22.98 8.47 -12.00
N ILE A 73 22.87 8.39 -10.67
CA ILE A 73 21.81 7.61 -10.01
C ILE A 73 20.43 8.16 -10.37
N GLN A 74 20.25 9.49 -10.32
CA GLN A 74 18.98 10.11 -10.68
C GLN A 74 18.58 9.80 -12.12
N SER A 75 19.54 9.79 -13.04
CA SER A 75 19.27 9.46 -14.45
C SER A 75 18.89 7.99 -14.64
N SER A 76 19.60 7.08 -13.95
CA SER A 76 19.37 5.63 -14.01
C SER A 76 18.05 5.21 -13.34
N VAL A 77 17.71 5.84 -12.22
CA VAL A 77 16.43 5.65 -11.53
C VAL A 77 15.30 6.27 -12.35
N GLY A 78 15.53 7.46 -12.92
CA GLY A 78 14.53 8.15 -13.76
C GLY A 78 14.11 7.34 -14.99
N SER A 79 15.07 6.70 -15.68
CA SER A 79 14.77 5.81 -16.82
C SER A 79 14.01 4.56 -16.37
N THR A 80 14.50 3.88 -15.33
CA THR A 80 13.85 2.68 -14.78
C THR A 80 12.40 2.95 -14.36
N VAL A 81 12.16 4.08 -13.69
CA VAL A 81 10.82 4.48 -13.26
C VAL A 81 9.92 4.81 -14.45
N SER A 82 10.46 5.40 -15.51
CA SER A 82 9.71 5.70 -16.74
C SER A 82 9.31 4.42 -17.50
N ASP A 83 10.20 3.43 -17.56
CA ASP A 83 9.92 2.11 -18.16
C ASP A 83 8.84 1.35 -17.38
N VAL A 84 8.93 1.40 -16.05
CA VAL A 84 7.93 0.83 -15.14
C VAL A 84 6.59 1.52 -15.34
N GLN A 85 6.54 2.85 -15.40
CA GLN A 85 5.30 3.61 -15.61
C GLN A 85 4.64 3.30 -16.96
N SER A 86 5.43 3.20 -18.03
CA SER A 86 4.94 2.83 -19.37
C SER A 86 4.33 1.41 -19.36
N SER A 87 4.98 0.47 -18.68
CA SER A 87 4.46 -0.90 -18.52
C SER A 87 3.15 -0.94 -17.73
N PHE A 88 3.00 -0.07 -16.72
CA PHE A 88 1.75 0.06 -15.95
C PHE A 88 0.62 0.66 -16.79
N ASP A 89 0.89 1.67 -17.60
CA ASP A 89 -0.11 2.28 -18.50
C ASP A 89 -0.63 1.27 -19.52
N ASP A 90 0.25 0.43 -20.09
CA ASP A 90 -0.12 -0.65 -21.01
C ASP A 90 -1.01 -1.71 -20.34
N VAL A 91 -0.69 -2.09 -19.09
CA VAL A 91 -1.52 -3.00 -18.31
C VAL A 91 -2.87 -2.38 -17.98
N ASN A 92 -2.92 -1.10 -17.58
CA ASN A 92 -4.19 -0.42 -17.31
C ASN A 92 -5.09 -0.41 -18.55
N LYS A 93 -4.52 -0.07 -19.71
CA LYS A 93 -5.24 -0.06 -20.99
C LYS A 93 -5.75 -1.44 -21.40
N ALA A 94 -4.97 -2.50 -21.14
CA ALA A 94 -5.38 -3.89 -21.40
C ALA A 94 -6.51 -4.35 -20.46
N LEU A 95 -6.49 -3.90 -19.20
CA LEU A 95 -7.53 -4.18 -18.20
C LEU A 95 -8.83 -3.44 -18.51
N GLU A 96 -8.77 -2.17 -18.92
CA GLU A 96 -9.94 -1.38 -19.33
C GLU A 96 -10.64 -2.01 -20.54
N GLY A 97 -9.88 -2.41 -21.57
CA GLY A 97 -10.45 -3.11 -22.73
C GLY A 97 -11.05 -4.49 -22.40
N SER A 98 -10.55 -5.15 -21.35
CA SER A 98 -11.08 -6.42 -20.86
C SER A 98 -12.31 -6.24 -19.94
N ALA A 99 -12.41 -5.10 -19.25
CA ALA A 99 -13.54 -4.79 -18.37
C ALA A 99 -14.84 -4.54 -19.15
N ASP A 100 -14.75 -4.03 -20.39
CA ASP A 100 -15.91 -3.83 -21.26
C ASP A 100 -16.47 -5.15 -21.85
N THR A 101 -15.67 -6.22 -21.86
CA THR A 101 -16.08 -7.55 -22.38
C THR A 101 -16.49 -8.52 -21.28
N ALA A 102 -16.22 -8.22 -20.01
CA ALA A 102 -16.64 -9.04 -18.88
C ALA A 102 -18.16 -8.86 -18.60
N PRO A 103 -18.96 -9.95 -18.53
CA PRO A 103 -20.37 -9.82 -18.17
C PRO A 103 -20.48 -9.24 -16.75
N LYS A 104 -21.12 -8.07 -16.62
CA LYS A 104 -21.33 -7.41 -15.33
C LYS A 104 -21.95 -8.38 -14.34
N THR A 105 -21.19 -8.72 -13.30
CA THR A 105 -21.67 -9.61 -12.25
C THR A 105 -22.74 -8.87 -11.46
N ASP A 106 -23.97 -9.38 -11.55
CA ASP A 106 -25.13 -8.83 -10.84
C ASP A 106 -25.03 -9.22 -9.36
N TRP A 107 -24.30 -8.40 -8.60
CA TRP A 107 -24.11 -8.57 -7.16
C TRP A 107 -25.44 -8.53 -6.40
N ASP A 108 -26.44 -7.81 -6.92
CA ASP A 108 -27.78 -7.77 -6.34
C ASP A 108 -28.43 -9.16 -6.35
N LYS A 109 -28.27 -9.95 -7.42
CA LYS A 109 -28.74 -11.35 -7.45
C LYS A 109 -28.02 -12.25 -6.46
N ILE A 110 -26.71 -12.08 -6.29
CA ILE A 110 -25.90 -12.90 -5.38
C ILE A 110 -26.31 -12.66 -3.92
N TYR A 111 -26.63 -11.41 -3.55
CA TYR A 111 -27.03 -11.07 -2.17
C TYR A 111 -28.56 -11.11 -1.91
N ALA A 112 -29.40 -11.16 -2.95
CA ALA A 112 -30.86 -11.23 -2.83
C ALA A 112 -31.37 -12.45 -2.02
N THR A 113 -30.64 -13.56 -2.05
CA THR A 113 -30.96 -14.79 -1.30
C THR A 113 -30.94 -14.61 0.22
N ARG A 114 -30.31 -13.54 0.74
CA ARG A 114 -30.33 -13.23 2.18
C ARG A 114 -31.59 -12.45 2.59
N ARG A 115 -32.02 -11.47 1.80
CA ARG A 115 -33.21 -10.62 2.11
C ARG A 115 -34.54 -11.38 1.99
N ALA A 116 -34.64 -12.34 1.08
CA ALA A 116 -35.85 -13.16 0.92
C ALA A 116 -36.17 -14.00 2.18
N ARG A 117 -35.15 -14.35 2.96
CA ARG A 117 -35.29 -15.20 4.15
C ARG A 117 -35.85 -14.45 5.36
N GLU A 118 -35.67 -13.14 5.45
CA GLU A 118 -36.15 -12.33 6.57
C GLU A 118 -37.64 -12.02 6.45
N ARG A 119 -38.14 -11.72 5.23
CA ARG A 119 -39.57 -11.49 4.98
C ARG A 119 -40.47 -12.68 5.35
N ILE A 120 -39.93 -13.90 5.31
CA ILE A 120 -40.67 -15.11 5.71
C ILE A 120 -40.71 -15.25 7.24
N LYS A 121 -39.66 -14.80 7.95
CA LYS A 121 -39.64 -14.82 9.42
C LYS A 121 -40.59 -13.77 9.99
N ASP A 122 -40.66 -12.59 9.41
CA ASP A 122 -41.46 -11.49 9.94
C ASP A 122 -42.97 -11.75 9.84
N ARG A 123 -43.45 -12.34 8.73
CA ARG A 123 -44.86 -12.74 8.59
C ARG A 123 -45.29 -13.89 9.51
N ARG A 124 -44.34 -14.67 10.02
CA ARG A 124 -44.61 -15.64 11.10
C ARG A 124 -44.61 -14.99 12.47
N ILE A 125 -43.75 -13.98 12.68
CA ILE A 125 -43.71 -13.20 13.93
C ILE A 125 -45.03 -12.45 14.15
N GLU A 126 -45.56 -11.79 13.12
CA GLU A 126 -46.83 -11.03 13.22
C GLU A 126 -48.02 -11.93 13.56
N ARG A 127 -48.16 -13.07 12.86
CA ARG A 127 -49.26 -14.03 13.11
C ARG A 127 -49.19 -14.68 14.49
N GLU A 128 -48.00 -14.95 15.00
CA GLU A 128 -47.83 -15.50 16.36
C GLU A 128 -48.17 -14.48 17.45
N LYS A 129 -47.92 -13.18 17.20
CA LYS A 129 -48.34 -12.10 18.09
C LYS A 129 -49.87 -11.96 18.13
N GLU A 130 -50.53 -12.02 16.98
CA GLU A 130 -52.00 -11.98 16.89
C GLU A 130 -52.68 -13.17 17.58
N LEU A 131 -52.05 -14.35 17.53
CA LEU A 131 -52.55 -15.58 18.17
C LEU A 131 -52.18 -15.70 19.66
N GLY A 132 -51.48 -14.72 20.25
CA GLY A 132 -51.13 -14.69 21.67
C GLY A 132 -50.13 -15.78 22.11
N ILE A 133 -49.42 -16.40 21.17
CA ILE A 133 -48.50 -17.51 21.48
C ILE A 133 -47.13 -16.95 21.90
N LYS A 134 -46.80 -17.05 23.20
CA LYS A 134 -45.47 -16.66 23.72
C LYS A 134 -44.39 -17.60 23.20
N ARG A 135 -43.37 -17.02 22.56
CA ARG A 135 -42.21 -17.77 22.05
C ARG A 135 -41.36 -18.35 23.18
N PRO A 136 -40.87 -19.59 23.06
CA PRO A 136 -39.84 -20.09 23.95
C PRO A 136 -38.54 -19.28 23.72
N LYS A 137 -37.95 -18.76 24.80
CA LYS A 137 -36.62 -18.15 24.75
C LYS A 137 -35.62 -19.22 24.33
N ARG A 138 -35.03 -19.06 23.15
CA ARG A 138 -33.96 -19.95 22.69
C ARG A 138 -32.76 -19.82 23.64
N PRO A 139 -32.17 -20.92 24.12
CA PRO A 139 -30.94 -20.83 24.88
C PRO A 139 -29.82 -20.36 23.96
N PHE A 140 -29.15 -19.28 24.36
CA PHE A 140 -27.86 -18.90 23.79
C PHE A 140 -26.85 -19.94 24.26
N HIS A 141 -26.40 -20.81 23.36
CA HIS A 141 -25.17 -21.56 23.60
C HIS A 141 -23.98 -20.65 23.26
N ARG A 142 -23.13 -20.46 24.27
CA ARG A 142 -21.85 -19.77 24.22
C ARG A 142 -20.83 -20.59 23.43
#